data_AF-A0A1I5XBI5-F1
#
_entry.id   AF-A0A1I5XBI5-F1
#
_cell.length_a   1.000
_cell.length_b   1.000
_cell.length_c   1.000
_cell.angle_alpha   90.00
_cell.angle_beta   90.00
_cell.angle_gamma   90.00
#
_symmetry.space_group_name_H-M   'P 1'
#
loop_
_entity.id
_entity.type
_entity.pdbx_description
1 polymer ?
#
loop_
_entity_poly.entity_id
_entity_poly.type
_entity_poly.pdbx_seq_one_letter_code
_entity_poly.pdbx_strand_id
1 'polypeptide(L)'
;MRFLTSLSNRIPSLALLLSLFTSVLLTACGSGRRDDGTLSIVGIVYLLFAVFAFLSLIKQDWSIGKKIIWGLIIWFFPFGGSIIYFLFSGRK
;
A
#
# COMPACT_ATOMS: atom_id res chain seq x y z
N MET A 1 38.79 -3.68 8.82
CA MET A 1 38.36 -4.00 7.44
C MET A 1 37.36 -5.17 7.35
N ARG A 2 37.43 -6.23 8.17
CA ARG A 2 36.49 -7.38 8.13
C ARG A 2 35.02 -7.07 8.48
N PHE A 3 34.76 -5.99 9.21
CA PHE A 3 33.40 -5.54 9.53
C PHE A 3 32.65 -4.99 8.29
N LEU A 4 33.37 -4.29 7.40
CA LEU A 4 32.80 -3.70 6.18
C LEU A 4 32.43 -4.75 5.13
N THR A 5 33.21 -5.84 5.03
CA THR A 5 32.90 -6.98 4.16
C THR A 5 31.70 -7.79 4.66
N SER A 6 31.51 -7.91 5.98
CA SER A 6 30.29 -8.52 6.57
C SER A 6 29.02 -7.71 6.27
N LEU A 7 29.11 -6.37 6.32
CA LEU A 7 27.99 -5.50 5.96
C LEU A 7 27.63 -5.64 4.48
N SER A 8 28.62 -5.64 3.59
CA SER A 8 28.45 -5.77 2.14
C SER A 8 27.66 -7.02 1.72
N ASN A 9 27.85 -8.15 2.41
CA ASN A 9 27.17 -9.41 2.10
C ASN A 9 25.69 -9.46 2.52
N ARG A 10 25.22 -8.52 3.37
CA ARG A 10 23.80 -8.42 3.81
C ARG A 10 23.02 -7.30 3.10
N ILE A 11 23.72 -6.45 2.35
CA ILE A 11 23.12 -5.42 1.47
C ILE A 11 22.11 -6.01 0.47
N PRO A 12 22.36 -7.14 -0.23
CA PRO A 12 21.44 -7.61 -1.26
C PRO A 12 20.06 -7.99 -0.70
N SER A 13 20.00 -8.62 0.48
CA SER A 13 18.75 -8.95 1.15
C SER A 13 18.01 -7.71 1.68
N LEU A 14 18.74 -6.73 2.22
CA LEU A 14 18.13 -5.49 2.72
C LEU A 14 17.61 -4.63 1.57
N ALA A 15 18.35 -4.56 0.47
CA ALA A 15 17.95 -3.83 -0.74
C ALA A 15 16.71 -4.44 -1.39
N LEU A 16 16.62 -5.77 -1.44
CA LEU A 16 15.42 -6.48 -1.89
C LEU A 16 14.21 -6.18 -0.99
N LEU A 17 14.36 -6.28 0.33
CA LEU A 17 13.30 -5.96 1.27
C LEU A 17 12.86 -4.49 1.17
N LEU A 18 13.81 -3.57 1.01
CA LEU A 18 13.52 -2.15 0.87
C LEU A 18 12.80 -1.85 -0.45
N SER A 19 13.21 -2.48 -1.55
CA SER A 19 12.52 -2.39 -2.85
C SER A 19 11.11 -2.98 -2.81
N LEU A 20 10.92 -4.10 -2.11
CA LEU A 20 9.60 -4.69 -1.90
C LEU A 20 8.71 -3.76 -1.06
N PHE A 21 9.28 -3.15 -0.03
CA PHE A 21 8.55 -2.25 0.86
C PHE A 21 8.15 -0.95 0.16
N THR A 22 9.05 -0.35 -0.61
CA THR A 22 8.76 0.88 -1.36
C THR A 22 7.77 0.65 -2.48
N SER A 23 7.80 -0.49 -3.17
CA SER A 23 6.79 -0.81 -4.19
C SER A 23 5.37 -0.94 -3.64
N VAL A 24 5.22 -1.43 -2.40
CA VAL A 24 3.93 -1.52 -1.70
C VAL A 24 3.45 -0.17 -1.14
N LEU A 25 4.37 0.70 -0.74
CA LEU A 25 4.04 2.01 -0.16
C LEU A 25 3.81 3.08 -1.23
N LEU A 26 4.57 3.08 -2.32
CA LEU A 26 4.49 4.10 -3.36
C LEU A 26 3.64 3.66 -4.56
N THR A 27 2.73 2.69 -4.37
CA THR A 27 1.92 2.12 -5.44
C THR A 27 1.02 3.16 -6.14
N ALA A 28 0.68 4.26 -5.46
CA ALA A 28 -0.05 5.38 -6.04
C ALA A 28 0.72 6.15 -7.13
N CYS A 29 2.06 6.07 -7.14
CA CYS A 29 2.93 6.82 -8.06
C CYS A 29 3.18 6.13 -9.41
N GLY A 30 2.28 5.24 -9.87
CA GLY A 30 2.29 4.74 -11.26
C GLY A 30 2.67 3.28 -11.45
N SER A 31 2.91 2.50 -10.39
CA SER A 31 3.27 1.08 -10.50
C SER A 31 2.15 0.19 -11.09
N GLY A 32 0.91 0.68 -11.13
CA GLY A 32 -0.24 0.00 -11.74
C GLY A 32 -0.45 0.32 -13.23
N ARG A 33 0.41 1.13 -13.86
CA ARG A 33 0.31 1.51 -15.27
C ARG A 33 1.42 0.84 -16.08
N ARG A 34 1.09 0.49 -17.33
CA ARG A 34 2.05 0.08 -18.35
C ARG A 34 2.70 1.31 -19.00
N ASP A 35 3.77 1.10 -19.75
CA ASP A 35 4.49 2.16 -20.47
C ASP A 35 3.63 2.88 -21.52
N ASP A 36 2.60 2.20 -22.01
CA ASP A 36 1.58 2.75 -22.92
C ASP A 36 0.49 3.58 -22.20
N GLY A 37 0.59 3.74 -20.88
CA GLY A 37 -0.35 4.48 -20.04
C GLY A 37 -1.61 3.70 -19.64
N THR A 38 -1.79 2.47 -20.12
CA THR A 38 -2.93 1.61 -19.76
C THR A 38 -2.80 1.05 -18.36
N LEU A 39 -3.92 0.70 -17.72
CA LEU A 39 -3.86 -0.03 -16.44
C LEU A 39 -3.39 -1.47 -16.67
N SER A 40 -2.38 -1.87 -15.91
CA SER A 40 -1.99 -3.27 -15.80
C SER A 40 -3.04 -4.06 -15.02
N ILE A 41 -3.05 -5.39 -15.16
CA ILE A 41 -3.94 -6.27 -14.39
C ILE A 41 -3.75 -6.02 -12.88
N VAL A 42 -2.50 -5.85 -12.44
CA VAL A 42 -2.17 -5.53 -11.06
C VAL A 42 -2.77 -4.18 -10.65
N GLY A 43 -2.69 -3.17 -11.52
CA GLY A 43 -3.32 -1.87 -11.32
C GLY A 43 -4.85 -1.94 -11.21
N ILE A 44 -5.50 -2.83 -11.96
CA ILE A 44 -6.96 -3.05 -11.88
C ILE A 44 -7.33 -3.67 -10.54
N VAL A 45 -6.66 -4.76 -10.13
CA VAL A 45 -6.90 -5.43 -8.85
C VAL A 45 -6.73 -4.46 -7.69
N TYR A 46 -5.66 -3.66 -7.75
CA TYR A 46 -5.38 -2.60 -6.80
C TYR A 46 -6.54 -1.59 -6.69
N LEU A 47 -7.06 -1.11 -7.82
CA LEU A 47 -8.10 -0.09 -7.85
C LEU A 47 -9.41 -0.66 -7.28
N LEU A 48 -9.75 -1.90 -7.62
CA LEU A 48 -10.90 -2.61 -7.05
C LEU A 48 -10.78 -2.75 -5.53
N PHE A 49 -9.58 -3.09 -5.03
CA PHE A 49 -9.35 -3.25 -3.60
C PHE A 49 -9.51 -1.94 -2.83
N ALA A 50 -8.99 -0.84 -3.39
CA ALA A 50 -9.16 0.51 -2.86
C ALA A 50 -10.63 0.94 -2.78
N VAL A 51 -11.36 0.75 -3.89
CA VAL A 51 -12.79 1.08 -3.97
C VAL A 51 -13.57 0.26 -2.95
N PHE A 52 -13.28 -1.03 -2.82
CA PHE A 52 -13.94 -1.89 -1.84
C PHE A 52 -13.69 -1.43 -0.39
N ALA A 53 -12.44 -1.09 -0.05
CA ALA A 53 -12.10 -0.55 1.27
C ALA A 53 -12.78 0.80 1.54
N PHE A 54 -12.84 1.67 0.53
CA PHE A 54 -13.49 2.96 0.64
C PHE A 54 -15.01 2.84 0.84
N LEU A 55 -15.66 1.95 0.10
CA LEU A 55 -17.08 1.63 0.30
C LEU A 55 -17.33 1.04 1.69
N SER A 56 -16.47 0.14 2.16
CA SER A 56 -16.51 -0.38 3.51
C SER A 56 -16.37 0.73 4.57
N LEU A 57 -15.48 1.69 4.35
CA LEU A 57 -15.24 2.81 5.24
C LEU A 57 -16.45 3.72 5.40
N ILE A 58 -17.18 3.98 4.31
CA ILE A 58 -18.41 4.80 4.36
C ILE A 58 -19.44 4.15 5.28
N LYS A 59 -19.56 2.82 5.25
CA LYS A 59 -20.52 2.03 6.03
C LYS A 59 -20.20 1.94 7.53
N GLN A 60 -19.00 2.33 7.96
CA GLN A 60 -18.63 2.34 9.38
C GLN A 60 -19.44 3.38 10.17
N ASP A 61 -19.71 3.11 11.44
CA ASP A 61 -20.38 4.00 12.40
C ASP A 61 -19.44 5.02 13.06
N TRP A 62 -18.23 5.17 12.50
CA TRP A 62 -17.21 6.08 13.03
C TRP A 62 -17.55 7.56 12.83
N SER A 63 -16.96 8.41 13.67
CA SER A 63 -17.01 9.87 13.51
C SER A 63 -16.43 10.29 12.16
N ILE A 64 -16.91 11.42 11.63
CA ILE A 64 -16.51 11.92 10.31
C ILE A 64 -14.99 12.14 10.19
N GLY A 65 -14.35 12.64 11.26
CA GLY A 65 -12.90 12.85 11.27
C GLY A 65 -12.11 11.55 11.12
N LYS A 66 -12.54 10.48 11.80
CA LYS A 66 -11.92 9.16 11.68
C LYS A 66 -12.10 8.58 10.27
N LYS A 67 -13.26 8.80 9.65
CA LYS A 67 -13.49 8.42 8.25
C LYS A 67 -12.60 9.18 7.29
N ILE A 68 -12.43 10.49 7.46
CA ILE A 68 -11.56 11.30 6.60
C ILE A 68 -10.10 10.82 6.68
N ILE A 69 -9.59 10.59 7.89
CA ILE A 69 -8.21 10.10 8.09
C ILE A 69 -8.00 8.76 7.38
N TRP A 70 -8.90 7.80 7.60
CA TRP A 70 -8.80 6.49 6.95
C TRP A 70 -9.00 6.57 5.43
N GLY A 71 -9.90 7.44 4.96
CA GLY A 71 -10.11 7.68 3.54
C GLY A 71 -8.84 8.22 2.88
N LEU A 72 -8.13 9.13 3.55
CA LEU A 72 -6.86 9.66 3.08
C LEU A 72 -5.78 8.58 3.01
N ILE A 73 -5.69 7.72 4.04
CA ILE A 73 -4.75 6.60 4.07
C ILE A 73 -5.03 5.62 2.93
N ILE A 74 -6.30 5.24 2.70
CA ILE A 74 -6.70 4.36 1.59
C ILE A 74 -6.47 5.03 0.24
N TRP A 75 -6.59 6.36 0.13
CA TRP A 75 -6.38 7.08 -1.12
C TRP A 75 -4.92 7.14 -1.54
N PHE A 76 -4.01 7.46 -0.61
CA PHE A 76 -2.57 7.54 -0.88
C PHE A 76 -1.88 6.18 -0.88
N PHE A 77 -2.37 5.25 -0.05
CA PHE A 77 -1.83 3.89 0.08
C PHE A 77 -2.91 2.83 -0.16
N PRO A 78 -3.58 2.79 -1.31
CA PRO A 78 -4.71 1.88 -1.54
C PRO A 78 -4.42 0.39 -1.39
N PHE A 79 -3.19 -0.07 -1.50
CA PHE A 79 -2.88 -1.45 -1.11
C PHE A 79 -2.61 -1.54 0.40
N GLY A 80 -1.53 -0.93 0.87
CA GLY A 80 -1.12 -0.99 2.28
C GLY A 80 -2.18 -0.41 3.24
N GLY A 81 -2.68 0.78 2.95
CA GLY A 81 -3.76 1.45 3.66
C GLY A 81 -5.08 0.67 3.68
N SER A 82 -5.47 -0.01 2.59
CA SER A 82 -6.64 -0.89 2.62
C SER A 82 -6.43 -2.14 3.46
N ILE A 83 -5.24 -2.75 3.40
CA ILE A 83 -4.89 -3.91 4.24
C ILE A 83 -4.94 -3.52 5.73
N ILE A 84 -4.25 -2.44 6.09
CA ILE A 84 -4.24 -1.92 7.47
C ILE A 84 -5.67 -1.54 7.87
N TYR A 85 -6.46 -0.91 6.99
CA TYR A 85 -7.85 -0.61 7.25
C TYR A 85 -8.66 -1.87 7.59
N PHE A 86 -8.54 -2.94 6.81
CA PHE A 86 -9.31 -4.15 7.08
C PHE A 86 -8.88 -4.86 8.37
N LEU A 87 -7.59 -4.83 8.71
CA LEU A 87 -7.08 -5.40 9.95
C LEU A 87 -7.55 -4.63 11.19
N PHE A 88 -7.62 -3.30 11.12
CA PHE A 88 -7.92 -2.44 12.27
C PHE A 88 -9.33 -1.87 12.29
N SER A 89 -10.16 -2.10 11.26
CA SER A 89 -11.52 -1.57 11.24
C SER A 89 -12.46 -2.26 12.22
N GLY A 90 -12.02 -3.31 12.91
CA GLY A 90 -12.74 -3.90 14.05
C GLY A 90 -14.19 -4.20 13.69
N ARG A 91 -14.39 -4.93 12.59
CA ARG A 91 -15.72 -5.22 12.06
C ARG A 91 -16.56 -5.94 13.12
N LYS A 92 -17.73 -5.39 13.43
CA LYS A 92 -18.88 -6.15 13.92
C LYS A 92 -19.73 -6.53 12.72
#